data_AF-A0A533SRJ1-F1
#
_entry.id   AF-A0A533SRJ1-F1
#
_cell.length_a   1.000
_cell.length_b   1.000
_cell.length_c   1.000
_cell.angle_alpha   90.00
_cell.angle_beta   90.00
_cell.angle_gamma   90.00
#
_symmetry.space_group_name_H-M   'P 1'
#
loop_
_entity.id
_entity.type
_entity.pdbx_description
1 polymer ?
#
loop_
_entity_poly.entity_id
_entity_poly.type
_entity_poly.pdbx_seq_one_letter_code
_entity_poly.pdbx_strand_id
1 'polypeptide(L)'
;MTPNNHQPAVIFDFGGVLIEWDPFCLYGPYFNNDRAAMQRFLDEIGFTAWNARQDAGRPFAEGVAELSAQFPQHAPLIRAYHERWEETIVGPIEGTVEILHALKQKGYPLYALSNWSAET
;
A
#
# COMPACT_ATOMS: atom_id res chain seq x y z
N MET A 1 -1.25 46.44 -9.81
CA MET A 1 -1.86 45.12 -9.56
C MET A 1 -0.75 44.17 -9.16
N THR A 2 -0.69 43.74 -7.90
CA THR A 2 0.18 42.64 -7.48
C THR A 2 -0.43 41.35 -8.03
N PRO A 3 0.29 40.55 -8.84
CA PRO A 3 -0.24 39.25 -9.26
C PRO A 3 -0.51 38.42 -8.00
N ASN A 4 -1.71 37.88 -7.93
CA ASN A 4 -2.11 36.99 -6.84
C ASN A 4 -1.33 35.69 -7.02
N ASN A 5 -0.13 35.62 -6.43
CA ASN A 5 0.83 34.54 -6.61
C ASN A 5 0.48 33.35 -5.71
N HIS A 6 -0.78 32.90 -5.73
CA HIS A 6 -1.21 31.71 -5.02
C HIS A 6 -0.77 30.50 -5.82
N GLN A 7 0.48 30.09 -5.65
CA GLN A 7 0.90 28.76 -6.10
C GLN A 7 0.15 27.72 -5.26
N PRO A 8 -0.64 26.83 -5.88
CA PRO A 8 -1.35 25.80 -5.14
C PRO A 8 -0.37 24.83 -4.50
N ALA A 9 -0.69 24.38 -3.29
CA ALA A 9 0.00 23.24 -2.70
C ALA A 9 -0.42 21.96 -3.42
N VAL A 10 0.53 21.04 -3.63
CA VAL A 10 0.28 19.72 -4.22
C VAL A 10 0.53 18.66 -3.16
N ILE A 11 -0.43 17.77 -2.97
CA ILE A 11 -0.37 16.68 -2.00
C ILE A 11 -0.26 15.38 -2.78
N PHE A 12 0.75 14.57 -2.46
CA PHE A 12 0.93 13.23 -3.01
C PHE A 12 0.51 12.17 -2.00
N ASP A 13 -0.26 11.19 -2.44
CA ASP A 13 -0.37 9.93 -1.71
C ASP A 13 0.91 9.07 -1.92
N PHE A 14 1.12 8.06 -1.10
CA PHE A 14 2.23 7.12 -1.24
C PHE A 14 1.82 5.89 -2.05
N GLY A 15 0.90 5.07 -1.54
CA GLY A 15 0.55 3.78 -2.12
C GLY A 15 -0.14 3.91 -3.48
N GLY A 16 0.44 3.32 -4.53
CA GLY A 16 -0.10 3.43 -5.89
C GLY A 16 0.03 4.81 -6.53
N VAL A 17 0.73 5.74 -5.88
CA VAL A 17 1.01 7.09 -6.41
C VAL A 17 2.51 7.33 -6.50
N LEU A 18 3.24 7.37 -5.37
CA LEU A 18 4.70 7.50 -5.36
C LEU A 18 5.40 6.15 -5.26
N ILE A 19 4.76 5.15 -4.64
CA ILE A 19 5.34 3.83 -4.36
C ILE A 19 4.41 2.75 -4.90
N GLU A 20 4.99 1.86 -5.69
CA GLU A 20 4.35 0.66 -6.21
C GLU A 20 4.33 -0.42 -5.12
N TRP A 21 3.18 -1.08 -4.99
CA TRP A 21 2.94 -2.12 -4.01
C TRP A 21 2.29 -3.32 -4.69
N ASP A 22 2.85 -4.50 -4.48
CA ASP A 22 2.40 -5.75 -5.09
C ASP A 22 2.49 -6.92 -4.10
N PRO A 23 1.35 -7.44 -3.60
CA PRO A 23 1.30 -8.63 -2.76
C PRO A 23 2.02 -9.84 -3.34
N PHE A 24 2.17 -9.90 -4.67
CA PHE A 24 2.87 -11.00 -5.33
C PHE A 24 4.34 -11.11 -4.91
N CYS A 25 5.00 -10.01 -4.55
CA CYS A 25 6.39 -10.05 -4.10
C CYS A 25 6.53 -10.86 -2.80
N LEU A 26 5.54 -10.77 -1.89
CA LEU A 26 5.49 -11.58 -0.67
C LEU A 26 4.95 -12.98 -0.95
N TYR A 27 3.81 -13.08 -1.65
CA TYR A 27 3.05 -14.33 -1.74
C TYR A 27 3.49 -15.25 -2.87
N GLY A 28 4.12 -14.73 -3.92
CA GLY A 28 4.54 -15.49 -5.10
C GLY A 28 5.24 -16.81 -4.77
N PRO A 29 6.26 -16.82 -3.87
CA PRO A 29 6.94 -18.05 -3.47
C PRO A 29 6.02 -19.13 -2.85
N TYR A 30 4.94 -18.74 -2.16
CA TYR A 30 3.98 -19.69 -1.55
C TYR A 30 3.07 -20.35 -2.58
N PHE A 31 2.96 -19.77 -3.78
CA PHE A 31 2.11 -20.24 -4.87
C PHE A 31 2.94 -20.70 -6.08
N ASN A 32 4.19 -21.14 -5.88
CA ASN A 32 5.11 -21.55 -6.97
C ASN A 32 5.29 -20.48 -8.05
N ASN A 33 5.20 -19.20 -7.66
CA ASN A 33 5.20 -18.03 -8.55
C ASN A 33 4.04 -18.03 -9.57
N ASP A 34 2.95 -18.74 -9.30
CA ASP A 34 1.69 -18.63 -10.06
C ASP A 34 0.87 -17.45 -9.53
N ARG A 35 0.88 -16.34 -10.29
CA ARG A 35 0.09 -15.15 -9.95
C ARG A 35 -1.41 -15.41 -9.91
N ALA A 36 -1.93 -16.26 -10.79
CA ALA A 36 -3.36 -16.55 -10.81
C ALA A 36 -3.78 -17.36 -9.57
N ALA A 37 -2.93 -18.28 -9.10
CA ALA A 37 -3.17 -19.00 -7.85
C ALA A 37 -3.13 -18.08 -6.63
N MET A 38 -2.14 -17.19 -6.55
CA MET A 38 -2.05 -16.17 -5.50
C MET A 38 -3.28 -15.25 -5.51
N GLN A 39 -3.72 -14.80 -6.70
CA GLN A 39 -4.89 -13.94 -6.81
C GLN A 39 -6.17 -14.63 -6.31
N ARG A 40 -6.38 -15.91 -6.65
CA ARG A 40 -7.52 -16.68 -6.13
C ARG A 40 -7.53 -16.72 -4.59
N PHE A 41 -6.36 -16.87 -3.97
CA PHE A 41 -6.23 -16.80 -2.51
C PHE A 41 -6.60 -15.42 -1.95
N LEU A 42 -6.11 -14.33 -2.55
CA LEU A 42 -6.45 -12.97 -2.12
C LEU A 42 -7.94 -12.68 -2.26
N ASP A 43 -8.55 -13.15 -3.34
CA ASP A 43 -9.98 -13.02 -3.60
C ASP A 43 -10.80 -13.83 -2.59
N GLU A 44 -10.38 -15.06 -2.29
CA GLU A 44 -11.02 -15.96 -1.32
C GLU A 44 -11.10 -15.34 0.08
N ILE A 45 -9.99 -14.75 0.55
CA ILE A 45 -9.95 -14.11 1.88
C ILE A 45 -10.50 -12.68 1.88
N GLY A 46 -10.92 -12.14 0.73
CA GLY A 46 -11.40 -10.77 0.61
C GLY A 46 -10.32 -9.73 0.95
N PHE A 47 -9.07 -9.99 0.58
CA PHE A 47 -7.89 -9.27 1.03
C PHE A 47 -7.97 -7.76 0.81
N THR A 48 -8.43 -7.30 -0.36
CA THR A 48 -8.52 -5.86 -0.68
C THR A 48 -9.43 -5.10 0.28
N ALA A 49 -10.62 -5.64 0.55
CA ALA A 49 -11.57 -5.03 1.47
C ALA A 49 -11.07 -5.11 2.92
N TRP A 50 -10.39 -6.20 3.27
CA TRP A 50 -9.72 -6.33 4.56
C TRP A 50 -8.62 -5.26 4.71
N ASN A 51 -7.65 -5.17 3.79
CA ASN A 51 -6.54 -4.21 3.84
C ASN A 51 -7.03 -2.76 3.91
N ALA A 52 -8.09 -2.40 3.17
CA ALA A 52 -8.67 -1.06 3.26
C ALA A 52 -9.16 -0.69 4.67
N ARG A 53 -9.59 -1.67 5.49
CA ARG A 53 -9.94 -1.43 6.90
C ARG A 53 -8.71 -1.20 7.77
N GLN A 54 -7.56 -1.78 7.43
CA GLN A 54 -6.28 -1.51 8.11
C GLN A 54 -5.83 -0.09 7.82
N ASP A 55 -5.88 0.31 6.55
CA ASP A 55 -5.57 1.69 6.13
C ASP A 55 -6.52 2.72 6.75
N ALA A 56 -7.77 2.31 7.05
CA ALA A 56 -8.74 3.13 7.78
C ALA A 56 -8.48 3.20 9.31
N GLY A 57 -7.43 2.56 9.82
CA GLY A 57 -7.00 2.63 11.21
C GLY A 57 -7.44 1.48 12.12
N ARG A 58 -8.00 0.36 11.58
CA ARG A 58 -8.22 -0.84 12.40
C ARG A 58 -6.85 -1.47 12.72
N PRO A 59 -6.54 -1.74 14.01
CA PRO A 59 -5.27 -2.38 14.40
C PRO A 59 -5.02 -3.66 13.62
N PHE A 60 -3.78 -3.85 13.14
CA PHE A 60 -3.46 -5.01 12.32
C PHE A 60 -3.63 -6.31 13.09
N ALA A 61 -3.23 -6.34 14.37
CA ALA A 61 -3.36 -7.53 15.22
C ALA A 61 -4.82 -8.01 15.34
N GLU A 62 -5.78 -7.08 15.44
CA GLU A 62 -7.21 -7.38 15.44
C GLU A 62 -7.63 -7.94 14.08
N GLY A 63 -7.28 -7.26 12.99
CA GLY A 63 -7.62 -7.70 11.63
C GLY A 63 -7.07 -9.08 11.28
N VAL A 64 -5.83 -9.38 11.68
CA VAL A 64 -5.18 -10.68 11.46
C VAL A 64 -5.89 -11.77 12.27
N ALA A 65 -6.22 -11.52 13.53
CA ALA A 65 -6.92 -12.48 14.39
C ALA A 65 -8.31 -12.81 13.84
N GLU A 66 -9.08 -11.79 13.47
CA GLU A 66 -10.42 -11.95 12.88
C GLU A 66 -10.39 -12.74 11.57
N LEU A 67 -9.49 -12.38 10.66
CA LEU A 67 -9.42 -13.04 9.35
C LEU A 67 -8.86 -14.46 9.46
N SER A 68 -7.88 -14.69 10.34
CA SER A 68 -7.34 -16.02 10.60
C SER A 68 -8.37 -16.95 11.24
N ALA A 69 -9.29 -16.43 12.06
CA ALA A 69 -10.39 -17.23 12.60
C ALA A 69 -11.41 -17.63 11.52
N GLN A 70 -11.62 -16.77 10.52
CA GLN A 70 -12.50 -17.05 9.37
C GLN A 70 -11.86 -18.02 8.38
N PHE A 71 -10.54 -17.92 8.18
CA PHE A 71 -9.77 -18.76 7.27
C PHE A 71 -8.59 -19.45 7.98
N PRO A 72 -8.84 -20.43 8.87
CA PRO A 72 -7.78 -21.08 9.65
C PRO A 72 -6.68 -21.72 8.79
N GLN A 73 -7.04 -22.24 7.60
CA GLN A 73 -6.09 -22.82 6.65
C GLN A 73 -5.13 -21.79 6.04
N HIS A 74 -5.49 -20.50 6.07
CA HIS A 74 -4.69 -19.40 5.55
C HIS A 74 -4.04 -18.55 6.64
N ALA A 75 -4.26 -18.87 7.92
CA ALA A 75 -3.73 -18.10 9.05
C ALA A 75 -2.21 -17.82 8.97
N PRO A 76 -1.35 -18.76 8.51
CA PRO A 76 0.07 -18.45 8.31
C PRO A 76 0.33 -17.38 7.25
N LEU A 77 -0.40 -17.40 6.14
CA LEU A 77 -0.25 -16.41 5.05
C LEU A 77 -0.79 -15.04 5.46
N ILE A 78 -1.95 -15.01 6.13
CA ILE A 78 -2.54 -13.77 6.65
C ILE A 78 -1.58 -13.10 7.64
N ARG A 79 -0.98 -13.88 8.55
CA ARG A 79 0.03 -13.39 9.49
C ARG A 79 1.29 -12.90 8.79
N ALA A 80 1.75 -13.64 7.77
CA ALA A 80 2.94 -13.27 7.01
C ALA A 80 2.81 -11.87 6.41
N TYR A 81 1.62 -11.46 5.97
CA TYR A 81 1.41 -10.10 5.49
C TYR A 81 1.65 -9.06 6.58
N HIS A 82 1.08 -9.21 7.77
CA HIS A 82 1.33 -8.27 8.87
C HIS A 82 2.81 -8.19 9.24
N GLU A 83 3.52 -9.32 9.28
CA GLU A 83 4.92 -9.38 9.70
C GLU A 83 5.91 -8.92 8.62
N ARG A 84 5.55 -9.05 7.34
CA ARG A 84 6.47 -8.91 6.20
C ARG A 84 5.88 -8.06 5.07
N TRP A 85 4.95 -7.16 5.39
CA TRP A 85 4.32 -6.31 4.38
C TRP A 85 5.35 -5.49 3.61
N GLU A 86 6.49 -5.11 4.20
CA GLU A 86 7.55 -4.38 3.51
C GLU A 86 8.07 -5.09 2.25
N GLU A 87 8.00 -6.42 2.19
CA GLU A 87 8.39 -7.20 0.99
C GLU A 87 7.44 -7.00 -0.19
N THR A 88 6.27 -6.44 0.04
CA THR A 88 5.31 -6.08 -1.01
C THR A 88 5.61 -4.72 -1.65
N ILE A 89 6.56 -3.95 -1.11
CA ILE A 89 7.01 -2.70 -1.72
C ILE A 89 7.92 -3.03 -2.90
N VAL A 90 7.48 -2.68 -4.11
CA VAL A 90 8.25 -2.90 -5.34
C VAL A 90 9.28 -1.79 -5.52
N GLY A 91 8.92 -0.55 -5.22
CA GLY A 91 9.79 0.62 -5.38
C GLY A 91 9.03 1.86 -5.83
N PRO A 92 9.76 2.92 -6.24
CA PRO A 92 9.14 4.15 -6.71
C PRO A 92 8.39 3.97 -8.04
N ILE A 93 7.27 4.66 -8.18
CA ILE A 93 6.61 4.84 -9.48
C ILE A 93 7.32 5.98 -10.19
N GLU A 94 8.30 5.63 -11.03
CA GLU A 94 9.24 6.57 -11.66
C GLU A 94 8.53 7.76 -12.31
N GLY A 95 7.47 7.54 -13.08
CA GLY A 95 6.73 8.62 -13.74
C GLY A 95 6.11 9.64 -12.76
N THR A 96 5.60 9.19 -11.62
CA THR A 96 5.04 10.11 -10.60
C THR A 96 6.16 10.82 -9.83
N VAL A 97 7.27 10.12 -9.60
CA VAL A 97 8.47 10.71 -8.97
C VAL A 97 9.09 11.80 -9.85
N GLU A 98 9.13 11.61 -11.16
CA GLU A 98 9.55 12.65 -12.12
C GLU A 98 8.65 13.89 -12.04
N ILE A 99 7.32 13.71 -11.93
CA ILE A 99 6.37 14.81 -11.77
C ILE A 99 6.61 15.56 -10.45
N LEU A 100 6.80 14.83 -9.34
CA LEU A 100 7.16 15.40 -8.04
C LEU A 100 8.44 16.24 -8.16
N HIS A 101 9.49 15.72 -8.80
CA HIS A 101 10.73 16.46 -9.03
C HIS A 101 10.52 17.72 -9.88
N ALA A 102 9.76 17.64 -10.96
CA ALA A 102 9.46 18.79 -11.83
C ALA A 102 8.68 19.89 -11.10
N LEU A 103 7.70 19.53 -10.26
CA LEU A 103 6.95 20.48 -9.45
C LEU A 103 7.82 21.12 -8.36
N LYS A 104 8.70 20.34 -7.73
CA LYS A 104 9.68 20.85 -6.75
C LYS A 104 10.60 21.88 -7.37
N GLN A 105 11.12 21.60 -8.58
CA GLN A 105 11.98 22.54 -9.32
C GLN A 105 11.26 23.85 -9.69
N LYS A 106 9.93 23.80 -9.91
CA LYS A 106 9.09 24.97 -10.20
C LYS A 106 8.65 25.74 -8.93
N GLY A 107 9.09 25.31 -7.75
CA GLY A 107 8.83 25.99 -6.48
C GLY A 107 7.45 25.73 -5.87
N TYR A 108 6.71 24.71 -6.33
CA TYR A 108 5.41 24.37 -5.73
C TYR A 108 5.58 23.89 -4.28
N PRO A 109 4.71 24.30 -3.34
CA PRO A 109 4.63 23.66 -2.03
C PRO A 109 4.18 22.20 -2.21
N LEU A 110 5.02 21.25 -1.79
CA LEU A 110 4.74 19.81 -1.91
C LEU A 110 4.59 19.19 -0.51
N TYR A 111 3.55 18.37 -0.35
CA TYR A 111 3.32 17.57 0.84
C TYR A 111 3.05 16.13 0.43
N ALA A 112 3.29 15.21 1.36
CA ALA A 112 2.91 13.82 1.18
C ALA A 112 1.99 13.40 2.33
N LEU A 113 0.97 12.62 2.03
CA LEU A 113 -0.03 12.11 2.97
C LEU A 113 -0.13 10.60 2.73
N SER A 114 -0.14 9.79 3.79
CA SER A 114 -0.31 8.34 3.66
C SER A 114 -1.23 7.83 4.75
N ASN A 115 -2.05 6.85 4.40
CA ASN A 115 -2.84 6.06 5.33
C ASN A 115 -2.09 4.81 5.82
N TRP A 116 -0.82 4.63 5.47
CA TRP A 116 -0.01 3.52 5.98
C TRP A 116 0.03 3.55 7.51
N SER A 117 -0.19 2.38 8.10
CA SER A 117 -0.21 2.21 9.55
C SER A 117 1.11 2.67 10.17
N ALA A 118 1.00 3.39 11.29
CA ALA A 118 2.15 3.76 12.11
C ALA A 118 2.57 2.65 13.08
N GLU A 119 1.89 1.49 13.07
CA GLU A 119 2.26 0.32 13.88
C GLU A 119 3.56 -0.27 13.32
N THR A 120 4.68 -0.03 14.03
CA THR A 120 5.99 -0.66 13.84
C THR A 120 6.31 -1.61 14.98
#